data_AF-A0A7S0TWJ8-F1
#
_entry.id   AF-A0A7S0TWJ8-F1
#
_cell.length_a   1.000
_cell.length_b   1.000
_cell.length_c   1.000
_cell.angle_alpha   90.00
_cell.angle_beta   90.00
_cell.angle_gamma   90.00
#
_symmetry.space_group_name_H-M   'P 1'
#
loop_
_entity.id
_entity.type
_entity.pdbx_description
1 polymer ?
#
loop_
_entity_poly.entity_id
_entity_poly.type
_entity_poly.pdbx_seq_one_letter_code
_entity_poly.pdbx_strand_id
1 'polypeptide(L)'
;MSEGPTGMPPMSAPWANAASASSPEDQQRLLQEKLARAKLMKPGAVQPPAVPPNAHRSPPASPVKSPPASPGLVRAPWAVEPPVLGEDEGEGNGEESPVVFIELEGIKREFKFRNPTKVIKTPQDLQTFKKSETYAALRDFILALNNSCMGKPLTGHVHVSPHCESIIGILQRASHIVDEIPPTEQPMRYGNKAFRTWMDRWASEVYKLVEDALSPLP
;
A
#
# COMPACT_ATOMS: atom_id res chain seq x y z
N MET A 1 58.28 -26.88 46.52
CA MET A 1 58.54 -25.48 46.92
C MET A 1 59.24 -24.84 45.73
N SER A 2 58.82 -23.78 45.06
CA SER A 2 57.70 -22.82 45.11
C SER A 2 58.06 -21.84 43.97
N GLU A 3 57.37 -21.79 42.84
CA GLU A 3 56.35 -20.82 42.38
C GLU A 3 56.78 -20.51 40.91
N GLY A 4 55.94 -20.60 39.88
CA GLY A 4 54.82 -19.71 39.59
C GLY A 4 55.21 -18.72 38.45
N PRO A 5 54.59 -18.78 37.26
CA PRO A 5 55.07 -18.08 36.06
C PRO A 5 54.50 -16.66 35.91
N THR A 6 55.37 -15.70 35.58
CA THR A 6 55.05 -14.37 35.04
C THR A 6 54.99 -14.50 33.51
N GLY A 7 54.03 -14.02 32.71
CA GLY A 7 52.97 -13.04 32.87
C GLY A 7 52.94 -12.19 31.59
N MET A 8 52.12 -12.55 30.59
CA MET A 8 51.63 -11.64 29.55
C MET A 8 50.25 -12.11 29.05
N PRO A 9 49.18 -11.29 29.16
CA PRO A 9 47.86 -11.62 28.63
C PRO A 9 47.72 -11.24 27.14
N PRO A 10 46.78 -11.85 26.40
CA PRO A 10 46.48 -11.46 25.02
C PRO A 10 45.79 -10.09 24.98
N MET A 11 46.15 -9.26 23.99
CA MET A 11 45.48 -7.99 23.71
C MET A 11 44.04 -8.25 23.21
N SER A 12 43.07 -8.09 24.11
CA SER A 12 41.65 -8.01 23.76
C SER A 12 41.31 -6.61 23.24
N ALA A 13 40.65 -6.57 22.07
CA ALA A 13 40.21 -5.35 21.41
C ALA A 13 39.21 -4.53 22.27
N PRO A 14 39.27 -3.18 22.25
CA PRO A 14 38.54 -2.31 23.17
C PRO A 14 37.04 -2.10 22.85
N TRP A 15 36.40 -2.96 22.06
CA TRP A 15 34.98 -2.81 21.70
C TRP A 15 34.04 -3.87 22.33
N ALA A 16 34.57 -4.83 23.09
CA ALA A 16 33.82 -6.00 23.55
C ALA A 16 32.97 -5.82 24.83
N ASN A 17 32.68 -4.59 25.29
CA ASN A 17 31.79 -4.37 26.44
C ASN A 17 30.93 -3.11 26.27
N ALA A 18 29.86 -3.23 25.47
CA ALA A 18 28.79 -2.23 25.43
C ALA A 18 27.43 -2.92 25.22
N ALA A 19 27.10 -3.86 26.10
CA ALA A 19 25.74 -4.31 26.32
C ALA A 19 25.64 -4.87 27.74
N SER A 20 25.80 -3.99 28.74
CA SER A 20 25.34 -4.31 30.08
C SER A 20 23.83 -4.49 29.98
N ALA A 21 23.37 -5.74 29.99
CA ALA A 21 21.98 -6.08 30.20
C ALA A 21 21.54 -5.44 31.52
N SER A 22 20.76 -4.36 31.44
CA SER A 22 20.11 -3.78 32.62
C SER A 22 19.23 -4.86 33.23
N SER A 23 19.41 -5.15 34.52
CA SER A 23 18.61 -6.14 35.24
C SER A 23 17.13 -5.79 35.08
N PRO A 24 16.20 -6.76 35.00
CA PRO A 24 14.76 -6.48 34.98
C PRO A 24 14.32 -5.53 36.11
N GLU A 25 15.01 -5.57 37.25
CA GLU A 25 14.79 -4.66 38.38
C GLU A 25 15.17 -3.20 38.06
N ASP A 26 16.24 -2.97 37.30
CA ASP A 26 16.65 -1.62 36.87
C ASP A 26 15.65 -1.03 35.88
N GLN A 27 15.11 -1.85 34.97
CA GLN A 27 14.06 -1.44 34.04
C GLN A 27 12.77 -1.07 34.79
N GLN A 28 12.42 -1.83 35.82
CA GLN A 28 11.25 -1.59 36.64
C GLN A 28 11.40 -0.33 37.51
N ARG A 29 12.61 -0.07 38.01
CA ARG A 29 12.95 1.15 38.76
C ARG A 29 12.87 2.39 37.88
N LEU A 30 13.37 2.32 36.65
CA LEU A 30 13.29 3.41 35.68
C LEU A 30 11.84 3.72 35.25
N LEU A 31 11.00 2.68 35.13
CA LEU A 31 9.57 2.84 34.87
C LEU A 31 8.84 3.52 36.04
N GLN A 32 9.14 3.13 37.28
CA GLN A 32 8.57 3.77 38.46
C GLN A 32 9.01 5.23 38.60
N GLU A 33 10.28 5.55 38.30
CA GLU A 33 10.79 6.91 38.33
C GLU A 33 10.11 7.81 37.28
N LYS A 34 9.92 7.30 36.05
CA LYS A 34 9.20 8.02 34.99
C LYS A 34 7.74 8.29 35.35
N LEU A 35 7.07 7.31 35.97
CA LEU A 35 5.69 7.45 36.45
C LEU A 35 5.57 8.44 37.62
N ALA A 36 6.54 8.45 38.54
CA ALA A 36 6.58 9.42 39.64
C ALA A 36 6.80 10.85 39.14
N ARG A 37 7.70 11.04 38.16
CA ARG A 37 7.98 12.33 37.53
C ARG A 37 6.76 12.87 36.75
N ALA A 38 6.00 12.00 36.09
CA ALA A 38 4.76 12.38 35.42
C ALA A 38 3.66 12.82 36.41
N LYS A 39 3.62 12.23 37.61
CA LYS A 39 2.65 12.59 38.66
C LYS A 39 2.97 13.89 39.40
N LEU A 40 4.24 14.34 39.38
CA LEU A 40 4.65 15.60 40.02
C LEU A 40 4.37 16.84 39.15
N MET A 41 4.07 16.67 37.86
CA MET A 41 3.67 17.77 36.98
C MET A 41 2.19 18.12 37.21
N LYS A 42 1.92 19.05 38.13
CA LYS A 42 0.61 19.73 38.21
C LYS A 42 0.42 20.60 36.96
N PRO A 43 -0.80 20.69 36.38
CA PRO A 43 -1.07 21.66 35.32
C PRO A 43 -1.00 23.08 35.92
N GLY A 44 0.10 23.76 35.65
CA GLY A 44 0.25 25.18 35.96
C GLY A 44 -0.70 25.99 35.09
N ALA A 45 -1.58 26.76 35.73
CA ALA A 45 -2.41 27.76 35.06
C ALA A 45 -1.51 28.87 34.52
N VAL A 46 -1.16 28.78 33.24
CA VAL A 46 -0.60 29.90 32.48
C VAL A 46 -1.79 30.67 31.89
N GLN A 47 -2.06 31.86 32.42
CA GLN A 47 -2.98 32.79 31.75
C GLN A 47 -2.37 33.21 30.41
N PRO A 48 -3.09 33.11 29.28
CA PRO A 48 -2.63 33.67 28.02
C PRO A 48 -2.69 35.21 28.05
N PRO A 49 -1.84 35.91 27.29
CA PRO A 49 -1.84 37.37 27.25
C PRO A 49 -3.17 37.91 26.68
N ALA A 50 -3.59 39.06 27.19
CA ALA A 50 -4.84 39.73 26.82
C ALA A 50 -4.91 40.06 25.32
N VAL A 51 -6.01 39.65 24.68
CA VAL A 51 -6.34 39.95 23.27
C VAL A 51 -7.07 41.31 23.23
N PRO A 52 -6.70 42.25 22.33
CA PRO A 52 -7.38 43.54 22.20
C PRO A 52 -8.82 43.37 21.65
N PRO A 53 -9.75 44.27 22.00
CA PRO A 53 -11.18 44.07 21.77
C PRO A 53 -11.59 44.57 20.38
N ASN A 54 -11.14 43.92 19.31
CA ASN A 54 -11.86 43.97 18.03
C ASN A 54 -11.34 42.94 17.02
N ALA A 55 -11.96 41.76 16.99
CA ALA A 55 -11.94 40.88 15.82
C ALA A 55 -13.23 40.05 15.83
N HIS A 56 -14.00 40.16 14.76
CA HIS A 56 -15.34 39.58 14.62
C HIS A 56 -15.37 38.08 14.96
N ARG A 57 -16.18 37.77 15.97
CA ARG A 57 -16.46 36.41 16.47
C ARG A 57 -17.20 35.62 15.37
N SER A 58 -16.61 34.53 14.88
CA SER A 58 -17.39 33.50 14.17
C SER A 58 -18.40 32.88 15.13
N PRO A 59 -19.63 32.55 14.69
CA PRO A 59 -20.61 31.92 15.57
C PRO A 59 -20.18 30.49 15.96
N PRO A 60 -20.56 29.99 17.14
CA PRO A 60 -20.18 28.66 17.59
C PRO A 60 -20.77 27.57 16.69
N ALA A 61 -19.95 26.55 16.40
CA ALA A 61 -20.34 25.37 15.64
C ALA A 61 -21.57 24.71 16.27
N SER A 62 -22.67 24.67 15.51
CA SER A 62 -23.82 23.84 15.83
C SER A 62 -23.44 22.36 15.68
N PRO A 63 -23.99 21.43 16.48
CA PRO A 63 -23.72 20.02 16.32
C PRO A 63 -24.25 19.56 14.95
N VAL A 64 -23.32 19.18 14.06
CA VAL A 64 -23.66 18.59 12.76
C VAL A 64 -24.35 17.26 13.04
N LYS A 65 -25.68 17.21 12.87
CA LYS A 65 -26.38 15.94 12.74
C LYS A 65 -25.86 15.29 11.46
N SER A 66 -25.20 14.14 11.58
CA SER A 66 -24.92 13.27 10.44
C SER A 66 -26.22 13.06 9.66
N PRO A 67 -26.22 13.17 8.31
CA PRO A 67 -27.39 12.79 7.55
C PRO A 67 -27.72 11.31 7.83
N PRO A 68 -29.00 10.92 7.90
CA PRO A 68 -29.35 9.50 7.95
C PRO A 68 -28.78 8.79 6.74
N ALA A 69 -28.32 7.54 6.94
CA ALA A 69 -27.85 6.68 5.85
C ALA A 69 -28.90 6.65 4.74
N SER A 70 -28.51 7.09 3.54
CA SER A 70 -29.39 7.11 2.38
C SER A 70 -29.89 5.68 2.12
N PRO A 71 -31.21 5.43 2.16
CA PRO A 71 -31.77 4.14 1.77
C PRO A 71 -31.52 3.97 0.27
N GLY A 72 -30.78 2.92 -0.10
CA GLY A 72 -30.53 2.59 -1.49
C GLY A 72 -29.43 3.43 -2.12
N LEU A 73 -28.19 2.95 -2.01
CA LEU A 73 -27.17 3.25 -3.01
C LEU A 73 -27.58 2.54 -4.30
N VAL A 74 -28.57 3.10 -5.00
CA VAL A 74 -28.94 2.65 -6.34
C VAL A 74 -27.77 3.02 -7.23
N ARG A 75 -27.22 2.03 -7.94
CA ARG A 75 -26.13 2.20 -8.89
C ARG A 75 -26.45 3.38 -9.82
N ALA A 76 -25.51 4.31 -9.96
CA ALA A 76 -25.76 5.52 -10.74
C ALA A 76 -26.05 5.14 -12.21
N PRO A 77 -27.08 5.73 -12.85
CA PRO A 77 -27.54 5.34 -14.18
C PRO A 77 -26.51 5.58 -15.31
N TRP A 78 -25.41 6.27 -15.02
CA TRP A 78 -24.28 6.50 -15.93
C TRP A 78 -23.10 5.57 -15.67
N ALA A 79 -23.17 4.69 -14.66
CA ALA A 79 -22.19 3.64 -14.47
C ALA A 79 -22.31 2.68 -15.66
N VAL A 80 -21.69 3.09 -16.77
CA VAL A 80 -21.39 2.24 -17.93
C VAL A 80 -20.95 0.94 -17.30
N GLU A 81 -21.71 -0.11 -17.58
CA GLU A 81 -21.27 -1.43 -17.18
C GLU A 81 -19.82 -1.54 -17.65
N PRO A 82 -18.86 -1.93 -16.78
CA PRO A 82 -17.58 -2.35 -17.34
C PRO A 82 -17.94 -3.28 -18.50
N PRO A 83 -17.34 -3.09 -19.70
CA PRO A 83 -17.76 -3.80 -20.90
C PRO A 83 -18.05 -5.23 -20.47
N VAL A 84 -19.29 -5.68 -20.68
CA VAL A 84 -19.72 -7.02 -20.28
C VAL A 84 -18.81 -7.96 -21.04
N LEU A 85 -17.70 -8.31 -20.40
CA LEU A 85 -16.78 -9.32 -20.84
C LEU A 85 -17.44 -10.62 -20.44
N GLY A 86 -18.45 -11.00 -21.21
CA GLY A 86 -19.27 -12.20 -21.03
C GLY A 86 -19.74 -12.37 -19.59
N GLU A 87 -20.96 -11.93 -19.29
CA GLU A 87 -21.74 -12.66 -18.29
C GLU A 87 -21.86 -14.09 -18.82
N ASP A 88 -21.02 -14.99 -18.33
CA ASP A 88 -21.11 -16.44 -18.55
C ASP A 88 -22.30 -16.96 -17.74
N GLU A 89 -23.49 -16.46 -18.09
CA GLU A 89 -24.79 -17.05 -17.82
C GLU A 89 -25.39 -17.42 -19.18
N GLY A 90 -24.68 -18.29 -19.90
CA GLY A 90 -25.12 -18.81 -21.18
C GLY A 90 -24.43 -20.13 -21.46
N GLU A 91 -25.20 -21.21 -21.47
CA GLU A 91 -24.87 -22.43 -22.20
C GLU A 91 -24.60 -22.05 -23.67
N GLY A 92 -23.36 -21.69 -23.97
CA GLY A 92 -22.96 -21.13 -25.25
C GLY A 92 -21.54 -21.58 -25.55
N ASN A 93 -21.44 -22.59 -26.42
CA ASN A 93 -20.25 -23.10 -27.11
C ASN A 93 -18.90 -22.57 -26.60
N GLY A 94 -18.30 -23.27 -25.64
CA GLY A 94 -17.09 -22.84 -24.93
C GLY A 94 -15.90 -22.61 -25.85
N GLU A 95 -15.56 -21.34 -26.09
CA GLU A 95 -14.18 -20.96 -26.39
C GLU A 95 -13.36 -21.19 -25.11
N GLU A 96 -12.85 -22.41 -24.95
CA GLU A 96 -11.95 -22.73 -23.85
C GLU A 96 -10.75 -21.77 -23.90
N SER A 97 -10.56 -20.99 -22.83
CA SER A 97 -9.40 -20.11 -22.72
C SER A 97 -8.11 -20.93 -22.89
N PRO A 98 -7.13 -20.43 -23.67
CA PRO A 98 -5.95 -21.21 -24.02
C PRO A 98 -5.21 -21.62 -22.75
N VAL A 99 -4.90 -22.91 -22.68
CA VAL A 99 -4.08 -23.48 -21.61
C VAL A 99 -2.63 -23.10 -21.87
N VAL A 100 -2.03 -22.37 -20.93
CA VAL A 100 -0.63 -21.96 -21.01
C VAL A 100 0.18 -22.81 -20.04
N PHE A 101 1.28 -23.36 -20.53
CA PHE A 101 2.25 -24.05 -19.69
C PHE A 101 3.38 -23.09 -19.35
N ILE A 102 3.62 -22.87 -18.07
CA ILE A 102 4.73 -22.07 -17.61
C ILE A 102 5.68 -23.00 -16.86
N GLU A 103 6.93 -23.05 -17.31
CA GLU A 103 8.01 -23.73 -16.61
C GLU A 103 8.78 -22.72 -15.78
N LEU A 104 8.70 -22.85 -14.46
CA LEU A 104 9.45 -22.03 -13.52
C LEU A 104 10.28 -22.96 -12.63
N GLU A 105 11.58 -22.74 -12.59
CA GLU A 105 12.51 -23.51 -11.73
C GLU A 105 12.43 -25.04 -11.95
N GLY A 106 12.20 -25.47 -13.20
CA GLY A 106 12.07 -26.88 -13.57
C GLY A 106 10.71 -27.51 -13.19
N ILE A 107 9.76 -26.71 -12.71
CA ILE A 107 8.39 -27.13 -12.41
C ILE A 107 7.48 -26.64 -13.54
N LYS A 108 6.98 -27.57 -14.35
CA LYS A 108 5.96 -27.30 -15.36
C LYS A 108 4.59 -27.16 -14.68
N ARG A 109 3.95 -26.01 -14.81
CA ARG A 109 2.60 -25.75 -14.32
C ARG A 109 1.66 -25.37 -15.46
N GLU A 110 0.44 -25.85 -15.34
CA GLU A 110 -0.66 -25.51 -16.23
C GLU A 110 -1.44 -24.31 -15.69
N PHE A 111 -1.70 -23.33 -16.54
CA PHE A 111 -2.49 -22.16 -16.22
C PHE A 111 -3.61 -21.96 -17.22
N LYS A 112 -4.81 -21.70 -16.69
CA LYS A 112 -5.97 -21.25 -17.44
C LYS A 112 -6.27 -19.81 -17.02
N PHE A 113 -6.10 -18.88 -17.95
CA PHE A 113 -6.42 -17.48 -17.70
C PHE A 113 -7.92 -17.25 -17.85
N ARG A 114 -8.47 -16.39 -17.00
CA ARG A 114 -9.88 -15.97 -17.06
C ARG A 114 -9.98 -14.52 -16.62
N ASN A 115 -11.07 -13.87 -17.03
CA ASN A 115 -11.33 -12.49 -16.63
C ASN A 115 -11.63 -12.45 -15.12
N PRO A 116 -10.97 -11.55 -14.34
CA PRO A 116 -11.25 -11.43 -12.93
C PRO A 116 -12.69 -10.98 -12.68
N THR A 117 -13.40 -11.68 -11.79
CA THR A 117 -14.76 -11.35 -11.39
C THR A 117 -14.85 -11.02 -9.91
N LYS A 118 -15.94 -10.36 -9.50
CA LYS A 118 -16.14 -10.01 -8.08
C LYS A 118 -16.50 -11.24 -7.26
N VAL A 119 -15.56 -11.73 -6.46
CA VAL A 119 -15.76 -12.91 -5.59
C VAL A 119 -16.04 -12.53 -4.13
N ILE A 120 -15.48 -11.42 -3.62
CA ILE A 120 -15.72 -10.97 -2.23
C ILE A 120 -16.95 -10.05 -2.19
N LYS A 121 -18.08 -10.57 -1.72
CA LYS A 121 -19.36 -9.85 -1.64
C LYS A 121 -19.85 -9.69 -0.20
N THR A 122 -19.44 -10.59 0.70
CA THR A 122 -19.86 -10.65 2.10
C THR A 122 -18.65 -10.68 3.05
N PRO A 123 -18.86 -10.40 4.36
CA PRO A 123 -17.81 -10.57 5.36
C PRO A 123 -17.27 -12.00 5.45
N GLN A 124 -18.10 -13.01 5.18
CA GLN A 124 -17.68 -14.41 5.17
C GLN A 124 -16.75 -14.70 4.00
N ASP A 125 -17.03 -14.16 2.81
CA ASP A 125 -16.15 -14.29 1.64
C ASP A 125 -14.76 -13.72 1.93
N LEU A 126 -14.70 -12.61 2.67
CA LEU A 126 -13.44 -12.02 3.11
C LEU A 126 -12.65 -12.96 4.03
N GLN A 127 -13.33 -13.70 4.92
CA GLN A 127 -12.66 -14.70 5.77
C GLN A 127 -12.15 -15.89 4.95
N THR A 128 -12.90 -16.31 3.94
CA THR A 128 -12.45 -17.34 2.98
C THR A 128 -11.24 -16.85 2.19
N PHE A 129 -11.28 -15.62 1.67
CA PHE A 129 -10.17 -15.02 0.95
C PHE A 129 -8.89 -14.99 1.79
N LYS A 130 -8.96 -14.59 3.06
CA LYS A 130 -7.79 -14.57 3.97
C LYS A 130 -7.14 -15.93 4.19
N LYS A 131 -7.85 -17.03 3.94
CA LYS A 131 -7.33 -18.40 4.03
C LYS A 131 -6.91 -18.99 2.68
N SER A 132 -7.12 -18.26 1.58
CA SER A 132 -6.86 -18.74 0.23
C SER A 132 -5.38 -18.65 -0.16
N GLU A 133 -4.98 -19.47 -1.13
CA GLU A 133 -3.65 -19.41 -1.74
C GLU A 133 -3.37 -18.06 -2.40
N THR A 134 -4.38 -17.42 -3.00
CA THR A 134 -4.25 -16.07 -3.59
C THR A 134 -3.84 -15.03 -2.55
N TYR A 135 -4.41 -15.08 -1.35
CA TYR A 135 -4.02 -14.17 -0.27
C TYR A 135 -2.59 -14.44 0.20
N ALA A 136 -2.19 -15.70 0.33
CA ALA A 136 -0.82 -16.08 0.67
C ALA A 136 0.17 -15.56 -0.38
N ALA A 137 -0.09 -15.82 -1.67
CA ALA A 137 0.75 -15.37 -2.78
C ALA A 137 0.88 -13.84 -2.84
N LEU A 138 -0.22 -13.09 -2.68
CA LEU A 138 -0.20 -11.63 -2.64
C LEU A 138 0.63 -11.09 -1.47
N ARG A 139 0.44 -11.66 -0.27
CA ARG A 139 1.21 -11.29 0.92
C ARG A 139 2.70 -11.56 0.72
N ASP A 140 3.05 -12.73 0.19
CA ASP A 140 4.43 -13.14 0.00
C ASP A 140 5.13 -12.27 -1.06
N PHE A 141 4.41 -11.89 -2.12
CA PHE A 141 4.88 -10.91 -3.10
C PHE A 141 5.19 -9.54 -2.47
N ILE A 142 4.27 -9.00 -1.66
CA ILE A 142 4.48 -7.72 -0.95
C ILE A 142 5.69 -7.81 0.00
N LEU A 143 5.85 -8.92 0.71
CA LEU A 143 6.97 -9.13 1.62
C LEU A 143 8.31 -9.22 0.86
N ALA A 144 8.33 -9.90 -0.29
CA ALA A 144 9.50 -9.95 -1.16
C ALA A 144 9.92 -8.56 -1.65
N LEU A 145 8.95 -7.73 -2.06
CA LEU A 145 9.21 -6.34 -2.47
C LEU A 145 9.77 -5.50 -1.31
N ASN A 146 9.17 -5.59 -0.12
CA ASN A 146 9.66 -4.90 1.07
C ASN A 146 11.11 -5.28 1.36
N ASN A 147 11.39 -6.58 1.46
CA ASN A 147 12.73 -7.07 1.73
C ASN A 147 13.75 -6.61 0.67
N SER A 148 13.33 -6.50 -0.58
CA SER A 148 14.18 -6.04 -1.68
C SER A 148 14.56 -4.56 -1.58
N CYS A 149 13.77 -3.72 -0.88
CA CYS A 149 14.00 -2.28 -0.78
C CYS A 149 14.49 -1.80 0.58
N MET A 150 14.50 -2.66 1.62
CA MET A 150 15.01 -2.31 2.95
C MET A 150 16.44 -1.77 2.90
N GLY A 151 16.67 -0.63 3.55
CA GLY A 151 17.99 0.01 3.66
C GLY A 151 18.54 0.62 2.37
N LYS A 152 17.76 0.64 1.28
CA LYS A 152 18.17 1.22 0.00
C LYS A 152 17.55 2.62 -0.18
N PRO A 153 18.34 3.64 -0.56
CA PRO A 153 17.80 4.96 -0.85
C PRO A 153 17.04 4.96 -2.19
N LEU A 154 16.04 5.84 -2.31
CA LEU A 154 15.27 5.99 -3.55
C LEU A 154 16.15 6.42 -4.75
N THR A 155 17.21 7.18 -4.49
CA THR A 155 18.16 7.65 -5.50
C THR A 155 19.33 6.67 -5.74
N GLY A 156 19.28 5.47 -5.16
CA GLY A 156 20.32 4.46 -5.35
C GLY A 156 20.32 3.92 -6.77
N HIS A 157 21.50 3.53 -7.27
CA HIS A 157 21.59 2.82 -8.53
C HIS A 157 20.94 1.43 -8.41
N VAL A 158 20.01 1.12 -9.30
CA VAL A 158 19.32 -0.18 -9.37
C VAL A 158 19.35 -0.66 -10.81
N HIS A 159 19.52 -1.97 -10.99
CA HIS A 159 19.38 -2.59 -12.29
C HIS A 159 17.91 -2.50 -12.75
N VAL A 160 17.68 -1.90 -13.90
CA VAL A 160 16.35 -1.83 -14.53
C VAL A 160 16.31 -2.88 -15.63
N SER A 161 15.43 -3.87 -15.50
CA SER A 161 15.25 -4.87 -16.56
C SER A 161 14.43 -4.30 -17.71
N PRO A 162 14.53 -4.87 -18.93
CA PRO A 162 13.71 -4.43 -20.06
C PRO A 162 12.19 -4.48 -19.77
N HIS A 163 11.72 -5.47 -19.01
CA HIS A 163 10.32 -5.54 -18.58
C HIS A 163 9.94 -4.40 -17.60
N CYS A 164 10.87 -4.00 -16.73
CA CYS A 164 10.67 -2.84 -15.86
C CYS A 164 10.58 -1.56 -16.68
N GLU A 165 11.42 -1.39 -17.69
CA GLU A 165 11.36 -0.25 -18.62
C GLU A 165 10.01 -0.21 -19.35
N SER A 166 9.51 -1.35 -19.84
CA SER A 166 8.18 -1.43 -20.46
C SER A 166 7.07 -1.01 -19.48
N ILE A 167 7.08 -1.50 -18.24
CA ILE A 167 6.10 -1.10 -17.22
C ILE A 167 6.18 0.41 -16.93
N ILE A 168 7.39 0.96 -16.83
CA ILE A 168 7.60 2.41 -16.67
C ILE A 168 6.99 3.17 -17.84
N GLY A 169 7.22 2.71 -19.08
CA GLY A 169 6.64 3.30 -20.29
C GLY A 169 5.11 3.29 -20.30
N ILE A 170 4.48 2.19 -19.85
CA ILE A 170 3.03 2.09 -19.68
C ILE A 170 2.51 3.14 -18.69
N LEU A 171 3.17 3.29 -17.54
CA LEU A 171 2.81 4.28 -16.52
C LEU A 171 3.03 5.72 -17.00
N GLN A 172 4.10 5.98 -17.75
CA GLN A 172 4.36 7.27 -18.39
C GLN A 172 3.28 7.61 -19.41
N ARG A 173 2.81 6.64 -20.21
CA ARG A 173 1.70 6.85 -21.14
C ARG A 173 0.42 7.21 -20.40
N ALA A 174 0.09 6.51 -19.32
CA ALA A 174 -1.05 6.84 -18.47
C ALA A 174 -0.96 8.27 -17.90
N SER A 175 0.25 8.69 -17.49
CA SER A 175 0.52 10.04 -17.02
C SER A 175 0.35 11.08 -18.13
N HIS A 176 0.87 10.83 -19.34
CA HIS A 176 0.76 11.77 -20.45
C HIS A 176 -0.69 11.99 -20.92
N ILE A 177 -1.54 10.96 -20.81
CA ILE A 177 -2.98 11.10 -21.12
C ILE A 177 -3.65 12.09 -20.15
N VAL A 178 -3.14 12.27 -18.92
CA VAL A 178 -3.63 13.29 -17.98
C VAL A 178 -3.37 14.69 -18.52
N ASP A 179 -2.18 14.93 -19.08
CA ASP A 179 -1.81 16.23 -19.66
C ASP A 179 -2.65 16.55 -20.91
N GLU A 180 -3.00 15.52 -21.68
CA GLU A 180 -3.86 15.62 -22.87
C GLU A 180 -5.35 15.86 -22.51
N ILE A 181 -5.78 15.54 -21.29
CA ILE A 181 -7.18 15.63 -20.84
C ILE A 181 -7.26 16.52 -19.58
N PRO A 182 -7.20 17.85 -19.77
CA PRO A 182 -7.22 18.78 -18.66
C PRO A 182 -8.57 18.73 -17.91
N PRO A 183 -8.57 19.10 -16.61
CA PRO A 183 -9.81 19.20 -15.84
C PRO A 183 -10.82 20.14 -16.50
N THR A 184 -12.08 19.72 -16.58
CA THR A 184 -13.16 20.57 -17.06
C THR A 184 -13.67 21.46 -15.93
N GLU A 185 -14.01 22.72 -16.23
CA GLU A 185 -14.71 23.57 -15.28
C GLU A 185 -16.07 22.95 -14.93
N GLN A 186 -16.33 22.78 -13.63
CA GLN A 186 -17.59 22.25 -13.14
C GLN A 186 -18.00 22.90 -11.81
N PRO A 187 -19.30 23.17 -11.62
CA PRO A 187 -19.80 23.76 -10.37
C PRO A 187 -19.86 22.76 -9.20
N MET A 188 -19.67 21.46 -9.46
CA MET A 188 -19.76 20.39 -8.47
C MET A 188 -18.43 20.10 -7.79
N ARG A 189 -18.48 19.90 -6.47
CA ARG A 189 -17.33 19.55 -5.60
C ARG A 189 -16.92 18.06 -5.58
N TYR A 190 -17.56 17.24 -6.41
CA TYR A 190 -17.21 15.83 -6.55
C TYR A 190 -16.12 15.65 -7.63
N GLY A 191 -15.69 14.43 -7.90
CA GLY A 191 -14.63 14.13 -8.88
C GLY A 191 -14.84 14.82 -10.24
N ASN A 192 -13.74 15.20 -10.89
CA ASN A 192 -13.80 15.88 -12.19
C ASN A 192 -14.30 14.95 -13.29
N LYS A 193 -15.23 15.42 -14.13
CA LYS A 193 -15.76 14.65 -15.27
C LYS A 193 -14.67 14.24 -16.28
N ALA A 194 -13.60 15.02 -16.40
CA ALA A 194 -12.43 14.70 -17.24
C ALA A 194 -11.81 13.34 -16.87
N PHE A 195 -11.96 12.87 -15.62
CA PHE A 195 -11.52 11.53 -15.23
C PHE A 195 -12.18 10.41 -16.04
N ARG A 196 -13.44 10.58 -16.46
CA ARG A 196 -14.13 9.58 -17.29
C ARG A 196 -13.52 9.52 -18.68
N THR A 197 -13.30 10.69 -19.29
CA THR A 197 -12.62 10.81 -20.57
C THR A 197 -11.21 10.22 -20.51
N TRP A 198 -10.49 10.45 -19.41
CA TRP A 198 -9.20 9.82 -19.15
C TRP A 198 -9.31 8.29 -19.04
N MET A 199 -10.26 7.77 -18.27
CA MET A 199 -10.50 6.33 -18.11
C MET A 199 -10.87 5.65 -19.43
N ASP A 200 -11.77 6.26 -20.22
CA ASP A 200 -12.22 5.70 -21.51
C ASP A 200 -11.05 5.60 -22.49
N ARG A 201 -10.18 6.62 -22.52
CA ARG A 201 -8.96 6.61 -23.32
C ARG A 201 -7.93 5.61 -22.81
N TRP A 202 -7.74 5.52 -21.50
CA TRP A 202 -6.84 4.55 -20.91
C TRP A 202 -7.28 3.11 -21.21
N ALA A 203 -8.58 2.83 -21.07
CA ALA A 203 -9.15 1.51 -21.32
C ALA A 203 -9.01 1.04 -22.78
N SER A 204 -9.03 1.97 -23.75
CA SER A 204 -8.83 1.63 -25.16
C SER A 204 -7.37 1.41 -25.54
N GLU A 205 -6.41 1.96 -24.79
CA GLU A 205 -4.97 1.85 -25.07
C GLU A 205 -4.28 0.73 -24.26
N VAL A 206 -4.70 0.48 -23.01
CA VAL A 206 -3.96 -0.36 -22.05
C VAL A 206 -3.76 -1.81 -22.48
N TYR A 207 -4.74 -2.43 -23.15
CA TYR A 207 -4.62 -3.83 -23.57
C TYR A 207 -3.47 -4.04 -24.54
N LYS A 208 -3.36 -3.18 -25.55
CA LYS A 208 -2.28 -3.22 -26.53
C LYS A 208 -0.93 -2.93 -25.89
N LEU A 209 -0.88 -1.95 -24.98
CA LEU A 209 0.35 -1.61 -24.26
C LEU A 209 0.87 -2.77 -23.41
N VAL A 210 -0.02 -3.52 -22.77
CA VAL A 210 0.34 -4.72 -22.00
C VAL A 210 0.77 -5.86 -22.92
N GLU A 211 0.09 -6.07 -24.05
CA GLU A 211 0.47 -7.06 -25.06
C GLU A 211 1.88 -6.80 -25.62
N ASP A 212 2.18 -5.55 -25.97
CA ASP A 212 3.50 -5.13 -26.44
C ASP A 212 4.58 -5.35 -25.36
N ALA A 213 4.25 -5.12 -24.08
CA ALA A 213 5.18 -5.33 -22.96
C ALA A 213 5.43 -6.79 -22.60
N LEU A 214 4.52 -7.70 -22.97
CA LEU A 214 4.64 -9.15 -22.74
C LEU A 214 5.22 -9.89 -23.93
N SER A 215 5.26 -9.26 -25.10
CA SER A 215 5.87 -9.83 -26.30
C SER A 215 7.37 -10.05 -26.08
N PRO A 216 7.95 -11.17 -26.57
CA PRO A 216 9.36 -11.46 -26.37
C PRO A 216 10.20 -10.30 -26.91
N LEU A 217 10.90 -9.62 -26.01
CA LEU A 217 11.81 -8.54 -26.36
C LEU A 217 12.97 -9.14 -27.19
N PRO A 218 13.38 -8.47 -28.29
CA PRO A 218 14.41 -8.96 -29.20
C PRO A 218 15.79 -9.13 -28.54
#